data_AF-A0A1C3NUS3-F1
#
_entry.id   AF-A0A1C3NUS3-F1
#
_cell.length_a   1.000
_cell.length_b   1.000
_cell.length_c   1.000
_cell.angle_alpha   90.00
_cell.angle_beta   90.00
_cell.angle_gamma   90.00
#
_symmetry.space_group_name_H-M   'P 1'
#
loop_
_entity.id
_entity.type
_entity.pdbx_description
1 polymer ?
#
loop_
_entity_poly.entity_id
_entity_poly.type
_entity_poly.pdbx_seq_one_letter_code
_entity_poly.pdbx_strand_id
1 'polypeptide(L)'
;MHAGAVDLNGYGVLIGGFPGAGKTSVLARLVEDHGARPVANDRTVLTPSNDGGWLATGVPLAWRFTPEGVNGSPRLAEGIRSRYPERGLGLTDGKVELTPLEVSRILGQPAVATTRVTRVVVLIRLPDDMPETPNAALLQQRLDFGPADFFAEDWLGLRSRLGAPPAEQAATHNWWDKVAATVPVEVLTWTNPTELARVAATIAGERQ
;
A
#
# COMPACT_ATOMS: atom_id res chain seq x y z
N MET A 1 3.24 -7.87 5.25
CA MET A 1 3.57 -6.44 5.36
C MET A 1 2.29 -5.62 5.44
N HIS A 2 2.29 -4.57 6.27
CA HIS A 2 1.27 -3.53 6.33
C HIS A 2 1.56 -2.42 5.30
N ALA A 3 1.52 -2.78 4.02
CA ALA A 3 1.85 -1.88 2.92
C ALA A 3 0.85 -2.04 1.79
N GLY A 4 0.59 -0.93 1.09
CA GLY A 4 -0.11 -0.94 -0.18
C GLY A 4 0.83 -1.18 -1.34
N ALA A 5 0.25 -1.54 -2.47
CA ALA A 5 0.99 -1.81 -3.69
C ALA A 5 0.17 -1.44 -4.92
N VAL A 6 0.83 -0.83 -5.90
CA VAL A 6 0.28 -0.61 -7.24
C VAL A 6 1.28 -1.04 -8.29
N ASP A 7 0.79 -1.42 -9.47
CA ASP A 7 1.56 -1.56 -10.68
C ASP A 7 1.38 -0.29 -11.52
N LEU A 8 2.45 0.47 -11.67
CA LEU A 8 2.46 1.68 -12.49
C LEU A 8 3.21 1.37 -13.78
N ASN A 9 2.49 1.09 -14.87
CA ASN A 9 3.06 0.78 -16.18
C ASN A 9 4.09 -0.37 -16.16
N GLY A 10 3.83 -1.43 -15.37
CA GLY A 10 4.73 -2.58 -15.19
C GLY A 10 5.80 -2.38 -14.11
N TYR A 11 5.81 -1.23 -13.44
CA TYR A 11 6.71 -0.93 -12.32
C TYR A 11 5.94 -1.00 -11.00
N GLY A 12 6.19 -2.05 -10.22
CA GLY A 12 5.55 -2.22 -8.92
C GLY A 12 6.09 -1.27 -7.87
N VAL A 13 5.19 -0.51 -7.24
CA VAL A 13 5.51 0.43 -6.17
C VAL A 13 4.88 -0.08 -4.87
N LEU A 14 5.73 -0.36 -3.88
CA LEU A 14 5.27 -0.61 -2.51
C LEU A 14 5.13 0.72 -1.77
N ILE A 15 4.03 0.91 -1.03
CA ILE A 15 3.74 2.13 -0.28
C ILE A 15 3.57 1.78 1.21
N GLY A 16 4.55 2.19 2.01
CA GLY A 16 4.59 2.03 3.46
C GLY A 16 4.35 3.33 4.20
N GLY A 17 4.20 3.24 5.52
CA GLY A 17 3.97 4.38 6.41
C GLY A 17 3.06 4.01 7.58
N PHE A 18 3.08 4.82 8.63
CA PHE A 18 2.22 4.59 9.80
C PHE A 18 0.72 4.72 9.49
N PRO A 19 -0.16 4.24 10.39
CA PRO A 19 -1.58 4.59 10.32
C PRO A 19 -1.76 6.10 10.20
N GLY A 20 -2.60 6.55 9.27
CA GLY A 20 -2.81 7.98 9.03
C GLY A 20 -1.79 8.65 8.09
N ALA A 21 -0.73 7.97 7.65
CA ALA A 21 0.26 8.50 6.71
C ALA A 21 -0.26 8.70 5.27
N GLY A 22 -1.54 8.42 5.00
CA GLY A 22 -2.18 8.68 3.71
C GLY A 22 -2.02 7.57 2.66
N LYS A 23 -1.54 6.37 3.03
CA LYS A 23 -1.31 5.24 2.10
C LYS A 23 -2.50 4.99 1.15
N THR A 24 -3.68 4.70 1.69
CA THR A 24 -4.88 4.40 0.90
C THR A 24 -5.31 5.57 0.02
N SER A 25 -5.19 6.80 0.52
CA SER A 25 -5.52 8.00 -0.26
C SER A 25 -4.56 8.20 -1.43
N VAL A 26 -3.25 8.01 -1.22
CA VAL A 26 -2.24 8.08 -2.29
C VAL A 26 -2.42 6.94 -3.30
N LEU A 27 -2.72 5.72 -2.85
CA LEU A 27 -3.05 4.61 -3.74
C LEU A 27 -4.25 4.94 -4.62
N ALA A 28 -5.33 5.50 -4.05
CA ALA A 28 -6.51 5.91 -4.81
C ALA A 28 -6.15 6.92 -5.90
N ARG A 29 -5.35 7.93 -5.55
CA ARG A 29 -4.87 8.95 -6.51
C ARG A 29 -3.99 8.36 -7.60
N LEU A 30 -3.07 7.45 -7.28
CA LEU A 30 -2.25 6.76 -8.27
C LEU A 30 -3.10 5.98 -9.27
N VAL A 31 -4.15 5.31 -8.80
CA VAL A 31 -5.06 4.55 -9.65
C VAL A 31 -5.93 5.47 -10.50
N GLU A 32 -6.50 6.51 -9.90
CA GLU A 32 -7.43 7.43 -10.57
C GLU A 32 -6.74 8.38 -11.54
N ASP A 33 -5.71 9.08 -11.09
CA ASP A 33 -5.10 10.20 -11.81
C ASP A 33 -3.98 9.72 -12.73
N HIS A 34 -3.28 8.64 -12.37
CA HIS A 34 -2.09 8.16 -13.09
C HIS A 34 -2.28 6.76 -13.69
N GLY A 35 -3.49 6.21 -13.65
CA GLY A 35 -3.83 4.93 -14.29
C GLY A 35 -3.10 3.71 -13.71
N ALA A 36 -2.58 3.81 -12.49
CA ALA A 36 -1.93 2.68 -11.83
C ALA A 36 -2.94 1.54 -11.62
N ARG A 37 -2.48 0.30 -11.68
CA ARG A 37 -3.31 -0.87 -11.42
C ARG A 37 -3.18 -1.26 -9.95
N PRO A 38 -4.29 -1.39 -9.20
CA PRO A 38 -4.21 -1.75 -7.79
C PRO A 38 -3.70 -3.19 -7.62
N VAL A 39 -2.73 -3.38 -6.73
CA VAL A 39 -2.25 -4.71 -6.31
C VAL A 39 -2.79 -5.00 -4.91
N ALA A 40 -2.56 -4.08 -3.96
CA ALA A 40 -2.92 -4.24 -2.56
C ALA A 40 -3.20 -2.89 -1.88
N ASN A 41 -4.06 -2.86 -0.86
CA ASN A 41 -4.25 -1.68 -0.01
C ASN A 41 -3.41 -1.73 1.27
N ASP A 42 -3.73 -2.67 2.15
CA ASP A 42 -3.17 -2.73 3.51
C ASP A 42 -2.29 -3.95 3.73
N ARG A 43 -2.41 -4.97 2.87
CA ARG A 43 -1.79 -6.28 3.08
C ARG A 43 -1.13 -6.75 1.80
N THR A 44 0.20 -6.76 1.85
CA THR A 44 1.04 -7.23 0.75
C THR A 44 1.95 -8.35 1.26
N VAL A 45 2.00 -9.44 0.49
CA VAL A 45 2.98 -10.51 0.62
C VAL A 45 4.15 -10.16 -0.28
N LEU A 46 5.36 -10.13 0.29
CA LEU A 46 6.59 -9.95 -0.45
C LEU A 46 7.32 -11.28 -0.55
N THR A 47 7.63 -11.72 -1.76
CA THR A 47 8.42 -12.93 -1.99
C THR A 47 9.64 -12.62 -2.86
N PRO A 48 10.79 -13.27 -2.63
CA PRO A 48 11.91 -13.21 -3.57
C PRO A 48 11.48 -13.72 -4.94
N SER A 49 12.00 -13.10 -5.98
CA SER A 49 11.90 -13.55 -7.37
C SER A 49 13.11 -14.43 -7.73
N ASN A 50 12.96 -15.29 -8.74
CA ASN A 50 14.04 -16.16 -9.24
C ASN A 50 15.24 -15.39 -9.81
N ASP A 51 15.04 -14.15 -10.23
CA ASP A 51 16.06 -13.26 -10.79
C ASP A 51 16.69 -12.31 -9.74
N GLY A 52 16.52 -12.62 -8.45
CA GLY A 52 17.08 -11.83 -7.35
C GLY A 52 16.31 -10.54 -7.01
N GLY A 53 15.19 -10.27 -7.68
CA GLY A 53 14.27 -9.19 -7.33
C GLY A 53 13.20 -9.59 -6.33
N TRP A 54 12.12 -8.82 -6.27
CA TRP A 54 11.00 -9.04 -5.35
C TRP A 54 9.66 -8.95 -6.07
N LEU A 55 8.72 -9.79 -5.63
CA LEU A 55 7.33 -9.79 -6.09
C LEU A 55 6.42 -9.36 -4.94
N ALA A 56 5.57 -8.36 -5.20
CA ALA A 56 4.50 -7.95 -4.32
C ALA A 56 3.21 -8.63 -4.77
N THR A 57 2.64 -9.47 -3.92
CA THR A 57 1.34 -10.11 -4.14
C THR A 57 0.31 -9.55 -3.16
N GLY A 58 -0.80 -9.08 -3.69
CA GLY A 58 -1.87 -8.50 -2.89
C GLY A 58 -2.71 -9.55 -2.19
N VAL A 59 -2.99 -9.32 -0.91
CA VAL A 59 -4.06 -10.05 -0.22
C VAL A 59 -5.37 -9.31 -0.53
N PRO A 60 -6.40 -9.98 -1.08
CA PRO A 60 -7.60 -9.33 -1.60
C PRO A 60 -8.59 -8.92 -0.49
N LEU A 61 -8.14 -8.05 0.42
CA LEU A 61 -8.97 -7.48 1.47
C LEU A 61 -9.68 -6.21 1.00
N ALA A 62 -10.75 -5.85 1.69
CA ALA A 62 -11.45 -4.61 1.45
C ALA A 62 -10.53 -3.40 1.70
N TRP A 63 -10.64 -2.41 0.84
CA TRP A 63 -10.00 -1.11 0.96
C TRP A 63 -10.87 -0.24 1.87
N ARG A 64 -10.24 0.38 2.87
CA ARG A 64 -10.94 1.17 3.89
C ARG A 64 -10.61 2.65 3.70
N PHE A 65 -11.56 3.43 3.21
CA PHE A 65 -11.41 4.85 2.94
C PHE A 65 -12.00 5.70 4.06
N THR A 66 -11.28 6.72 4.52
CA THR A 66 -11.92 7.77 5.32
C THR A 66 -12.80 8.64 4.41
N PRO A 67 -13.77 9.40 4.96
CA PRO A 67 -14.54 10.35 4.17
C PRO A 67 -13.66 11.34 3.39
N GLU A 68 -12.55 11.79 3.98
CA GLU A 68 -11.56 12.65 3.31
C GLU A 68 -10.87 11.91 2.16
N GLY A 69 -10.54 10.63 2.34
CA GLY A 69 -9.96 9.79 1.29
C GLY A 69 -10.91 9.59 0.11
N VAL A 70 -12.21 9.39 0.39
CA VAL A 70 -13.26 9.34 -0.65
C VAL A 70 -13.36 10.66 -1.38
N ASN A 71 -13.46 11.78 -0.66
CA ASN A 71 -13.59 13.12 -1.27
C ASN A 71 -12.32 13.56 -2.00
N GLY A 72 -11.17 12.97 -1.69
CA GLY A 72 -9.93 13.14 -2.44
C GLY A 72 -9.98 12.56 -3.85
N SER A 73 -10.96 11.71 -4.16
CA SER A 73 -11.10 11.01 -5.43
C SER A 73 -12.48 11.32 -6.07
N PRO A 74 -12.54 12.11 -7.15
CA PRO A 74 -13.80 12.39 -7.84
C PRO A 74 -14.61 11.15 -8.20
N ARG A 75 -13.96 10.09 -8.70
CA ARG A 75 -14.61 8.82 -9.05
C ARG A 75 -15.13 8.07 -7.83
N LEU A 76 -14.37 7.98 -6.73
CA LEU A 76 -14.87 7.36 -5.49
C LEU A 76 -16.06 8.13 -4.92
N ALA A 77 -15.96 9.46 -4.86
CA ALA A 77 -17.03 10.31 -4.37
C ALA A 77 -18.32 10.14 -5.19
N GLU A 78 -18.21 10.11 -6.52
CA GLU A 78 -19.37 9.91 -7.39
C GLU A 78 -19.92 8.48 -7.31
N GLY A 79 -19.05 7.46 -7.32
CA GLY A 79 -19.45 6.06 -7.19
C GLY A 79 -20.27 5.83 -5.91
N ILE A 80 -19.76 6.28 -4.77
CA ILE A 80 -20.45 6.17 -3.48
C ILE A 80 -21.76 6.96 -3.47
N ARG A 81 -21.78 8.19 -4.02
CA ARG A 81 -22.99 9.01 -4.13
C ARG A 81 -24.07 8.35 -5.01
N SER A 82 -23.66 7.71 -6.09
CA SER A 82 -24.54 6.95 -6.99
C SER A 82 -25.06 5.64 -6.38
N ARG A 83 -24.69 5.35 -5.13
CA ARG A 83 -25.01 4.11 -4.39
C ARG A 83 -24.44 2.85 -5.03
N TYR A 84 -23.34 2.99 -5.77
CA TYR A 84 -22.65 1.87 -6.39
C TYR A 84 -21.17 1.85 -5.96
N PRO A 85 -20.74 0.87 -5.14
CA PRO A 85 -21.52 -0.27 -4.64
C PRO A 85 -22.37 0.06 -3.40
N GLU A 86 -23.35 -0.80 -3.09
CA GLU A 86 -24.17 -0.69 -1.87
C GLU A 86 -23.35 -0.78 -0.58
N ARG A 87 -22.28 -1.60 -0.57
CA ARG A 87 -21.36 -1.71 0.58
C ARG A 87 -20.75 -0.36 0.96
N GLY A 88 -20.56 0.51 -0.03
CA GLY A 88 -19.98 1.84 0.15
C GLY A 88 -20.86 2.84 0.91
N LEU A 89 -22.11 2.47 1.23
CA LEU A 89 -23.09 3.35 1.88
C LEU A 89 -22.95 3.40 3.41
N GLY A 90 -22.39 2.36 4.02
CA GLY A 90 -22.19 2.27 5.46
C GLY A 90 -20.76 2.64 5.86
N LEU A 91 -20.61 3.27 7.02
CA LEU A 91 -19.31 3.44 7.65
C LEU A 91 -19.05 2.28 8.62
N THR A 92 -17.93 1.58 8.43
CA THR A 92 -17.35 0.62 9.39
C THR A 92 -16.19 1.32 10.10
N ASP A 93 -16.33 1.60 11.40
CA ASP A 93 -15.37 2.39 12.19
C ASP A 93 -15.08 3.78 11.58
N GLY A 94 -16.12 4.44 11.06
CA GLY A 94 -15.99 5.74 10.40
C GLY A 94 -15.36 5.69 9.01
N LYS A 95 -15.18 4.51 8.41
CA LYS A 95 -14.61 4.32 7.06
C LYS A 95 -15.54 3.60 6.11
N VAL A 96 -15.49 3.97 4.85
CA VAL A 96 -16.16 3.25 3.76
C VAL A 96 -15.31 2.04 3.38
N GLU A 97 -15.93 0.86 3.27
CA GLU A 97 -15.25 -0.37 2.85
C GLU A 97 -15.66 -0.78 1.44
N LEU A 98 -14.68 -0.94 0.56
CA LEU A 98 -14.89 -1.39 -0.82
C LEU A 98 -14.01 -2.60 -1.10
N THR A 99 -14.56 -3.65 -1.69
CA THR A 99 -13.78 -4.78 -2.17
C THR A 99 -12.81 -4.34 -3.29
N PRO A 100 -11.72 -5.08 -3.54
CA PRO A 100 -10.81 -4.78 -4.65
C PRO A 100 -11.52 -4.68 -6.01
N LEU A 101 -12.57 -5.48 -6.22
CA LEU A 101 -13.38 -5.46 -7.45
C LEU A 101 -14.20 -4.17 -7.57
N GLU A 102 -14.81 -3.71 -6.48
CA GLU A 102 -15.58 -2.48 -6.45
C GLU A 102 -14.68 -1.26 -6.69
N VAL A 103 -13.51 -1.22 -6.04
CA VAL A 103 -12.49 -0.19 -6.29
C VAL A 103 -12.07 -0.20 -7.76
N SER A 104 -11.79 -1.37 -8.33
CA SER A 104 -11.41 -1.51 -9.74
C SER A 104 -12.48 -0.97 -10.69
N ARG A 105 -13.76 -1.23 -10.39
CA ARG A 105 -14.90 -0.75 -11.18
C ARG A 105 -15.09 0.76 -11.07
N ILE A 106 -15.08 1.30 -9.86
CA ILE A 106 -15.28 2.73 -9.63
C ILE A 106 -14.12 3.54 -10.24
N LEU A 107 -12.88 3.11 -10.02
CA LEU A 107 -11.71 3.82 -10.52
C LEU A 107 -11.39 3.50 -11.98
N GLY A 108 -12.05 2.50 -12.58
CA GLY A 108 -11.87 2.13 -13.99
C GLY A 108 -10.51 1.49 -14.29
N GLN A 109 -9.86 0.88 -13.29
CA GLN A 109 -8.56 0.23 -13.43
C GLN A 109 -8.61 -1.22 -12.93
N PRO A 110 -8.21 -2.21 -13.73
CA PRO A 110 -8.26 -3.60 -13.31
C PRO A 110 -7.15 -3.90 -12.30
N ALA A 111 -7.52 -4.45 -11.16
CA ALA A 111 -6.55 -5.00 -10.20
C ALA A 111 -5.65 -6.07 -10.83
N VAL A 112 -4.44 -6.19 -10.29
CA VAL A 112 -3.49 -7.27 -10.57
C VAL A 112 -3.20 -8.02 -9.28
N ALA A 113 -3.01 -9.34 -9.38
CA ALA A 113 -2.68 -10.14 -8.21
C ALA A 113 -1.24 -9.87 -7.72
N THR A 114 -0.31 -9.69 -8.66
CA THR A 114 1.12 -9.61 -8.38
C THR A 114 1.78 -8.59 -9.30
N THR A 115 2.79 -7.88 -8.78
CA THR A 115 3.69 -7.02 -9.56
C THR A 115 5.15 -7.19 -9.10
N ARG A 116 6.09 -6.86 -9.97
CA ARG A 116 7.52 -6.81 -9.62
C ARG A 116 7.82 -5.49 -8.92
N VAL A 117 8.37 -5.56 -7.71
CA VAL A 117 8.73 -4.37 -6.96
C VAL A 117 9.98 -3.73 -7.55
N THR A 118 9.86 -2.48 -7.96
CA THR A 118 10.96 -1.68 -8.52
C THR A 118 11.37 -0.55 -7.60
N ARG A 119 10.51 -0.15 -6.64
CA ARG A 119 10.84 0.78 -5.56
C ARG A 119 9.88 0.66 -4.38
N VAL A 120 10.32 1.17 -3.23
CA VAL A 120 9.51 1.37 -2.03
C VAL A 120 9.37 2.86 -1.77
N VAL A 121 8.15 3.32 -1.48
CA VAL A 121 7.84 4.67 -1.05
C VAL A 121 7.35 4.62 0.39
N VAL A 122 8.01 5.34 1.29
CA VAL A 122 7.59 5.51 2.68
C VAL A 122 6.95 6.89 2.83
N LEU A 123 5.68 6.90 3.19
CA LEU A 123 4.94 8.14 3.47
C LEU A 123 5.06 8.53 4.94
N ILE A 124 5.34 9.81 5.18
CA ILE A 124 5.42 10.40 6.52
C ILE A 124 4.53 11.65 6.56
N ARG A 125 3.62 11.71 7.54
CA ARG A 125 2.80 12.89 7.78
C ARG A 125 3.48 13.74 8.86
N LEU A 126 3.87 14.97 8.54
CA LEU A 126 4.48 15.85 9.54
C LEU A 126 3.47 16.20 10.65
N PRO A 127 3.93 16.36 11.91
CA PRO A 127 5.32 16.47 12.35
C PRO A 127 5.99 15.13 12.76
N ASP A 128 5.53 13.97 12.26
CA ASP A 128 6.15 12.69 12.58
C ASP A 128 7.67 12.69 12.32
N ASP A 129 8.41 11.90 13.12
CA ASP A 129 9.86 11.81 13.04
C ASP A 129 10.34 11.42 11.64
N MET A 130 11.23 12.26 11.13
CA MET A 130 11.94 12.07 9.88
C MET A 130 13.17 11.18 10.11
N PRO A 131 13.30 10.04 9.42
CA PRO A 131 14.53 9.25 9.49
C PRO A 131 15.67 10.00 8.80
N GLU A 132 16.89 9.89 9.33
CA GLU A 132 18.09 10.50 8.73
C GLU A 132 18.44 9.88 7.37
N THR A 133 18.27 8.56 7.23
CA THR A 133 18.45 7.83 5.97
C THR A 133 17.53 6.61 5.88
N PRO A 134 16.99 6.27 4.69
CA PRO A 134 16.25 5.03 4.50
C PRO A 134 17.15 3.82 4.73
N ASN A 135 16.76 2.96 5.66
CA ASN A 135 17.48 1.73 5.99
C ASN A 135 16.50 0.59 6.30
N ALA A 136 17.02 -0.60 6.56
CA ALA A 136 16.20 -1.78 6.90
C ALA A 136 15.29 -1.55 8.11
N ALA A 137 15.78 -0.85 9.14
CA ALA A 137 15.00 -0.54 10.33
C ALA A 137 13.80 0.37 10.02
N LEU A 138 13.98 1.36 9.14
CA LEU A 138 12.88 2.19 8.65
C LEU A 138 11.86 1.34 7.89
N LEU A 139 12.32 0.48 6.97
CA LEU A 139 11.40 -0.37 6.21
C LEU A 139 10.61 -1.30 7.13
N GLN A 140 11.28 -1.94 8.09
CA GLN A 140 10.61 -2.77 9.09
C GLN A 140 9.59 -1.96 9.88
N GLN A 141 9.98 -0.79 10.41
CA GLN A 141 9.08 0.05 11.21
C GLN A 141 7.85 0.51 10.41
N ARG A 142 7.98 0.76 9.10
CA ARG A 142 6.95 1.41 8.29
C ARG A 142 6.15 0.46 7.40
N LEU A 143 6.65 -0.75 7.15
CA LEU A 143 5.99 -1.76 6.31
C LEU A 143 5.67 -3.06 7.05
N ASP A 144 6.27 -3.35 8.21
CA ASP A 144 5.94 -4.57 8.95
C ASP A 144 4.67 -4.41 9.78
N PHE A 145 4.09 -5.54 10.20
CA PHE A 145 3.07 -5.53 11.24
C PHE A 145 3.73 -5.24 12.58
N GLY A 146 3.26 -4.21 13.27
CA GLY A 146 3.68 -3.99 14.66
C GLY A 146 3.27 -5.16 15.55
N PRO A 147 3.94 -5.39 16.69
CA PRO A 147 3.61 -6.50 17.60
C PRO A 147 2.20 -6.43 18.18
N ALA A 148 1.55 -5.27 18.15
CA ALA A 148 0.17 -5.05 18.56
C ALA A 148 -0.84 -5.10 17.39
N ASP A 149 -0.38 -5.29 16.15
CA ASP A 149 -1.27 -5.44 15.00
C ASP A 149 -1.92 -6.83 15.08
N PHE A 150 -3.25 -6.88 15.21
CA PHE A 150 -4.02 -8.13 15.25
C PHE A 150 -3.73 -9.05 14.04
N PHE A 151 -3.21 -8.48 12.96
CA PHE A 151 -2.85 -9.20 11.74
C PHE A 151 -1.36 -9.56 11.65
N ALA A 152 -0.58 -9.38 12.72
CA ALA A 152 0.80 -9.88 12.81
C ALA A 152 0.86 -11.42 12.80
N GLU A 153 -0.21 -12.07 13.25
CA GLU A 153 -0.37 -13.52 13.14
C GLU A 153 -0.70 -13.94 11.70
N ASP A 154 -0.21 -15.11 11.30
CA ASP A 154 -0.49 -15.70 9.98
C ASP A 154 -1.90 -16.30 9.92
N TRP A 155 -2.92 -15.45 10.08
CA TRP A 155 -4.34 -15.83 10.16
C TRP A 155 -4.87 -16.52 8.90
N LEU A 156 -4.23 -16.27 7.75
CA LEU A 156 -4.54 -16.93 6.47
C LEU A 156 -3.71 -18.20 6.25
N GLY A 157 -2.79 -18.55 7.15
CA GLY A 157 -1.90 -19.70 7.02
C GLY A 157 -0.97 -19.64 5.80
N LEU A 158 -0.65 -18.44 5.32
CA LEU A 158 0.10 -18.21 4.08
C LEU A 158 1.54 -18.70 4.18
N ARG A 159 2.18 -18.62 5.34
CA ARG A 159 3.60 -19.00 5.49
C ARG A 159 3.82 -20.46 5.09
N SER A 160 2.96 -21.35 5.59
CA SER A 160 3.02 -22.78 5.25
C SER A 160 2.79 -23.04 3.75
N ARG A 161 1.87 -22.29 3.14
CA ARG A 161 1.53 -22.39 1.72
C ARG A 161 2.63 -21.85 0.80
N LEU A 162 3.41 -20.88 1.29
CA LEU A 162 4.49 -20.24 0.58
C LEU A 162 5.86 -20.89 0.84
N GLY A 163 5.90 -22.00 1.59
CA GLY A 163 7.15 -22.66 1.99
C GLY A 163 8.04 -21.77 2.87
N ALA A 164 7.47 -20.75 3.50
CA ALA A 164 8.20 -19.84 4.36
C ALA A 164 8.45 -20.51 5.72
N PRO A 165 9.62 -20.26 6.35
CA PRO A 165 9.91 -20.81 7.66
C PRO A 165 8.93 -20.26 8.72
N PRO A 166 8.73 -20.98 9.84
CA PRO A 166 7.94 -20.50 10.97
C PRO A 166 8.39 -19.11 11.44
N ALA A 167 7.47 -18.33 12.04
CA ALA A 167 7.75 -16.94 12.46
C ALA A 167 9.01 -16.79 13.32
N GLU A 168 9.26 -17.75 14.20
CA GLU A 168 10.44 -17.83 15.07
C GLU A 168 11.76 -17.94 14.29
N GLN A 169 11.75 -18.57 13.11
CA GLN A 169 12.92 -18.69 12.21
C GLN A 169 13.00 -17.58 11.17
N ALA A 170 11.91 -16.84 10.93
CA ALA A 170 11.92 -15.67 10.06
C ALA A 170 12.68 -14.49 10.70
N ALA A 171 12.71 -14.41 12.03
CA ALA A 171 13.45 -13.39 12.78
C ALA A 171 14.98 -13.44 12.57
N THR A 172 15.54 -14.60 12.18
CA THR A 172 16.98 -14.74 11.86
C THR A 172 17.31 -14.33 10.42
N HIS A 173 16.30 -14.18 9.57
CA HIS A 173 16.46 -13.74 8.19
C HIS A 173 16.20 -12.24 8.11
N ASN A 174 17.27 -11.44 7.91
CA ASN A 174 17.11 -10.00 7.73
C ASN A 174 16.60 -9.67 6.32
N TRP A 175 15.34 -9.99 6.06
CA TRP A 175 14.68 -9.71 4.78
C TRP A 175 14.63 -8.20 4.51
N TRP A 176 14.51 -7.38 5.54
CA TRP A 176 14.51 -5.92 5.41
C TRP A 176 15.86 -5.37 4.94
N ASP A 177 16.99 -5.93 5.40
CA ASP A 177 18.32 -5.62 4.83
C ASP A 177 18.37 -5.94 3.35
N LYS A 178 17.87 -7.12 2.95
CA LYS A 178 17.89 -7.53 1.54
C LYS A 178 17.01 -6.61 0.69
N VAL A 179 15.81 -6.24 1.15
CA VAL A 179 14.95 -5.29 0.45
C VAL A 179 15.64 -3.94 0.34
N ALA A 180 16.15 -3.38 1.45
CA ALA A 180 16.83 -2.09 1.46
C ALA A 180 18.07 -2.05 0.55
N ALA A 181 18.78 -3.18 0.41
CA ALA A 181 19.97 -3.29 -0.44
C ALA A 181 19.65 -3.46 -1.94
N THR A 182 18.43 -3.92 -2.29
CA THR A 182 18.10 -4.31 -3.68
C THR A 182 16.99 -3.48 -4.31
N VAL A 183 16.22 -2.75 -3.50
CA VAL A 183 15.08 -1.95 -3.94
C VAL A 183 15.30 -0.49 -3.52
N PRO A 184 15.32 0.46 -4.46
CA PRO A 184 15.34 1.89 -4.13
C PRO A 184 14.23 2.28 -3.16
N VAL A 185 14.58 3.05 -2.13
CA VAL A 185 13.63 3.54 -1.11
C VAL A 185 13.56 5.06 -1.18
N GLU A 186 12.34 5.58 -1.36
CA GLU A 186 12.04 7.01 -1.33
C GLU A 186 11.20 7.34 -0.10
N VAL A 187 11.49 8.46 0.55
CA VAL A 187 10.68 8.98 1.67
C VAL A 187 9.99 10.25 1.20
N LEU A 188 8.66 10.26 1.24
CA LEU A 188 7.85 11.41 0.86
C LEU A 188 7.07 11.93 2.05
N THR A 189 7.04 13.24 2.20
CA THR A 189 6.40 13.92 3.32
C THR A 189 5.23 14.77 2.86
N TRP A 190 4.28 14.98 3.77
CA TRP A 190 3.17 15.91 3.58
C TRP A 190 2.63 16.36 4.94
N THR A 191 1.91 17.48 4.96
CA THR A 191 1.31 18.02 6.21
C THR A 191 -0.21 18.11 6.08
N ASN A 192 -0.67 18.60 4.92
CA ASN A 192 -2.08 18.80 4.61
C ASN A 192 -2.59 17.74 3.61
N PRO A 193 -3.78 17.13 3.83
CA PRO A 193 -4.36 16.15 2.90
C PRO A 193 -4.50 16.64 1.45
N THR A 194 -4.60 17.95 1.21
CA THR A 194 -4.64 18.53 -0.14
C THR A 194 -3.35 18.29 -0.94
N GLU A 195 -2.23 18.00 -0.27
CA GLU A 195 -0.94 17.70 -0.91
C GLU A 195 -0.86 16.28 -1.47
N LEU A 196 -1.77 15.37 -1.08
CA LEU A 196 -1.68 13.95 -1.43
C LEU A 196 -1.76 13.68 -2.94
N ALA A 197 -2.42 14.57 -3.70
CA ALA A 197 -2.41 14.52 -5.17
C ALA A 197 -1.01 14.78 -5.73
N ARG A 198 -0.31 15.78 -5.19
CA ARG A 198 1.08 16.08 -5.55
C ARG A 198 2.01 14.93 -5.14
N VAL A 199 1.80 14.34 -3.97
CA VAL A 199 2.57 13.16 -3.54
C VAL A 199 2.39 12.01 -4.53
N ALA A 200 1.16 11.73 -4.97
CA ALA A 200 0.89 10.72 -5.99
C ALA A 200 1.57 11.04 -7.32
N ALA A 201 1.56 12.30 -7.78
CA ALA A 201 2.24 12.73 -9.00
C ALA A 201 3.77 12.55 -8.92
N THR A 202 4.38 12.90 -7.78
CA THR A 202 5.80 12.65 -7.52
C THR A 202 6.13 11.15 -7.63
N ILE A 203 5.30 10.29 -7.03
CA ILE A 203 5.44 8.84 -7.18
C ILE A 203 5.29 8.48 -8.65
N ALA A 204 4.30 8.99 -9.37
CA ALA A 204 4.08 8.67 -10.78
C ALA A 204 5.26 9.04 -11.71
N GLY A 205 6.23 9.84 -11.25
CA GLY A 205 7.39 10.28 -12.01
C GLY A 205 7.16 11.61 -12.74
N GLU A 206 6.02 12.26 -12.49
CA GLU A 206 5.75 13.62 -12.94
C GLU A 206 6.47 14.59 -12.00
N ARG A 207 7.73 14.92 -12.32
CA ARG A 207 8.41 16.05 -11.66
C ARG A 207 7.90 17.34 -12.29
N GLN A 208 7.33 18.23 -11.46
CA GLN A 208 7.07 19.63 -11.82
C GLN A 208 8.38 20.38 -12.03
#